data_AF-A0A6H1A588-F1
#
_entry.id   AF-A0A6H1A588-F1
#
_cell.length_a   1.000
_cell.length_b   1.000
_cell.length_c   1.000
_cell.angle_alpha   90.00
_cell.angle_beta   90.00
_cell.angle_gamma   90.00
#
_symmetry.space_group_name_H-M   'P 1'
#
loop_
_entity.id
_entity.type
_entity.pdbx_description
1 polymer ?
#
loop_
_entity_poly.entity_id
_entity_poly.type
_entity_poly.pdbx_seq_one_letter_code
_entity_poly.pdbx_strand_id
1 'polypeptide(L)'
;MSEESIAAAVHRRWRLRLAIAVVLMALGALASTAISAGYGESLVVPVLLWVGVVCIVMAWRSVPHGVRDSERPAMARSAIWTVLGLLAYVVGPLLVSRF
;
A
#
# COMPACT_ATOMS: atom_id res chain seq x y z
N MET A 1 6.09 -16.96 -26.67
CA MET A 1 6.38 -16.08 -25.52
C MET A 1 7.21 -16.89 -24.53
N SER A 2 8.42 -16.47 -24.21
CA SER A 2 9.27 -17.17 -23.22
C SER A 2 8.71 -16.99 -21.80
N GLU A 3 8.96 -17.95 -20.90
CA GLU A 3 8.51 -17.87 -19.50
C GLU A 3 9.00 -16.58 -18.80
N GLU A 4 10.20 -16.13 -19.13
CA GLU A 4 10.78 -14.85 -18.66
C GLU A 4 9.92 -13.64 -19.06
N SER A 5 9.37 -13.64 -20.28
CA SER A 5 8.51 -12.55 -20.76
C SER A 5 7.18 -12.47 -19.99
N ILE A 6 6.65 -13.61 -19.57
CA ILE A 6 5.42 -13.70 -18.76
C ILE A 6 5.68 -13.17 -17.35
N ALA A 7 6.77 -13.62 -16.72
CA ALA A 7 7.14 -13.18 -15.38
C ALA A 7 7.41 -11.67 -15.32
N ALA A 8 8.05 -11.10 -16.33
CA ALA A 8 8.31 -9.67 -16.43
C ALA A 8 7.01 -8.87 -16.60
N ALA A 9 6.06 -9.37 -17.41
CA ALA A 9 4.75 -8.75 -17.57
C ALA A 9 3.94 -8.75 -16.27
N VAL A 10 3.97 -9.85 -15.52
CA VAL A 10 3.29 -9.96 -14.21
C VAL A 10 3.90 -8.98 -13.20
N HIS A 11 5.23 -8.89 -13.11
CA HIS A 11 5.92 -7.93 -12.24
C HIS A 11 5.54 -6.48 -12.55
N ARG A 12 5.54 -6.11 -13.84
CA ARG A 12 5.15 -4.76 -14.27
C ARG A 12 3.70 -4.44 -13.90
N ARG A 13 2.79 -5.41 -14.09
CA ARG A 13 1.38 -5.27 -13.69
C ARG A 13 1.22 -5.13 -12.17
N TRP A 14 1.94 -5.94 -11.37
CA TRP A 14 1.92 -5.85 -9.91
C TRP A 14 2.37 -4.46 -9.43
N ARG A 15 3.48 -3.98 -9.98
CA ARG A 15 4.03 -2.67 -9.64
C ARG A 15 3.11 -1.51 -10.05
N LEU A 16 2.46 -1.60 -11.20
CA LEU A 16 1.45 -0.63 -11.64
C LEU A 16 0.24 -0.62 -10.70
N ARG A 17 -0.25 -1.80 -10.30
CA ARG A 17 -1.36 -1.91 -9.34
C ARG A 17 -1.03 -1.28 -7.99
N LEU A 18 0.19 -1.52 -7.47
CA LEU A 18 0.65 -0.89 -6.23
C LEU A 18 0.75 0.63 -6.38
N ALA A 19 1.25 1.14 -7.50
CA ALA A 19 1.28 2.59 -7.75
C ALA A 19 -0.12 3.21 -7.76
N ILE A 20 -1.08 2.56 -8.44
CA ILE A 20 -2.49 2.99 -8.43
C ILE A 20 -3.06 2.94 -7.00
N ALA A 21 -2.77 1.88 -6.24
CA ALA A 21 -3.22 1.75 -4.86
C ALA A 21 -2.68 2.88 -3.97
N VAL A 22 -1.39 3.22 -4.09
CA VAL A 22 -0.79 4.36 -3.37
C VAL A 22 -1.55 5.65 -3.67
N VAL A 23 -1.84 5.94 -4.94
CA VAL A 23 -2.56 7.15 -5.34
C VAL A 23 -3.96 7.19 -4.71
N LEU A 24 -4.73 6.11 -4.84
CA LEU A 24 -6.09 6.04 -4.28
C LEU A 24 -6.09 6.16 -2.76
N MET A 25 -5.17 5.49 -2.07
CA MET A 25 -5.05 5.55 -0.62
C MET A 25 -4.58 6.92 -0.13
N ALA A 26 -3.65 7.55 -0.85
CA ALA A 26 -3.20 8.90 -0.52
C ALA A 26 -4.33 9.93 -0.66
N LEU A 27 -5.16 9.81 -1.71
CA LEU A 27 -6.35 10.65 -1.86
C LEU A 27 -7.33 10.47 -0.69
N GLY A 28 -7.57 9.23 -0.26
CA GLY A 28 -8.42 8.96 0.91
C GLY A 28 -7.85 9.50 2.22
N ALA A 29 -6.54 9.32 2.45
CA ALA A 29 -5.84 9.86 3.61
C ALA A 29 -5.87 11.40 3.63
N LEU A 30 -5.69 12.05 2.47
CA LEU A 30 -5.80 13.50 2.32
C LEU A 30 -7.21 14.01 2.62
N ALA A 31 -8.24 13.36 2.07
CA ALA A 31 -9.62 13.72 2.33
C ALA A 31 -9.96 13.60 3.82
N SER A 32 -9.59 12.48 4.44
CA SER A 32 -9.78 12.27 5.89
C SER A 32 -9.02 13.30 6.73
N THR A 33 -7.78 13.62 6.37
CA THR A 33 -6.99 14.65 7.06
C THR A 33 -7.66 16.02 6.96
N ALA A 34 -8.15 16.40 5.78
CA ALA A 34 -8.83 17.68 5.56
C ALA A 34 -10.13 17.79 6.36
N ILE A 35 -10.92 16.70 6.43
CA ILE A 35 -12.14 16.63 7.25
C ILE A 35 -11.79 16.78 8.73
N SER A 36 -10.90 15.96 9.27
CA SER A 36 -10.55 16.02 10.69
C SER A 36 -9.96 17.37 11.09
N ALA A 37 -9.14 17.99 10.22
CA ALA A 37 -8.61 19.33 10.46
C ALA A 37 -9.70 20.42 10.41
N GLY A 38 -10.67 20.31 9.49
CA GLY A 38 -11.76 21.27 9.34
C GLY A 38 -12.80 21.21 10.48
N TYR A 39 -13.08 20.01 11.00
CA TYR A 39 -14.06 19.78 12.06
C TYR A 39 -13.47 19.65 13.46
N GLY A 40 -12.13 19.71 13.60
CA GLY A 40 -11.45 19.58 14.89
C GLY A 40 -11.53 18.19 15.51
N GLU A 41 -11.70 17.15 14.68
CA GLU A 41 -11.80 15.77 15.13
C GLU A 41 -10.43 15.15 15.46
N SER A 42 -10.47 13.99 16.12
CA SER A 42 -9.27 13.20 16.42
C SER A 42 -8.48 12.84 15.15
N LEU A 43 -7.16 13.06 15.19
CA LEU A 43 -6.25 12.75 14.07
C LEU A 43 -5.84 11.27 14.01
N VAL A 44 -6.37 10.41 14.89
CA VAL A 44 -6.01 8.98 14.95
C VAL A 44 -6.31 8.27 13.62
N VAL A 45 -7.49 8.50 13.05
CA VAL A 45 -7.90 7.88 11.78
C VAL A 45 -7.02 8.37 10.61
N PRO A 46 -6.83 9.69 10.38
CA PRO A 46 -5.89 10.19 9.37
C PRO A 46 -4.48 9.61 9.51
N VAL A 47 -3.95 9.51 10.72
CA VAL A 47 -2.61 8.94 10.97
C VAL A 47 -2.55 7.47 10.55
N LEU A 48 -3.55 6.66 10.91
CA LEU A 48 -3.62 5.25 10.50
C LEU A 48 -3.69 5.08 8.97
N LEU A 49 -4.45 5.94 8.30
CA LEU A 49 -4.52 5.95 6.83
C LEU A 49 -3.15 6.27 6.21
N TRP A 50 -2.43 7.28 6.73
CA TRP A 50 -1.08 7.60 6.27
C TRP A 50 -0.07 6.49 6.54
N VAL A 51 -0.15 5.81 7.68
CA VAL A 51 0.67 4.61 7.97
C VAL A 51 0.40 3.53 6.92
N GLY A 52 -0.88 3.30 6.59
CA GLY A 52 -1.27 2.40 5.51
C GLY A 52 -0.65 2.77 4.15
N VAL A 53 -0.69 4.05 3.78
CA VAL A 53 -0.06 4.57 2.54
C VAL A 53 1.45 4.31 2.54
N VAL A 54 2.14 4.61 3.64
CA VAL A 54 3.59 4.39 3.76
C VAL A 54 3.94 2.92 3.59
N CYS A 55 3.16 2.01 4.17
CA CYS A 55 3.33 0.57 3.99
C CYS A 55 3.20 0.17 2.50
N ILE A 56 2.19 0.66 1.77
CA ILE A 56 2.07 0.34 0.34
C ILE A 56 3.19 0.96 -0.50
N VAL A 57 3.68 2.15 -0.15
CA VAL A 57 4.86 2.74 -0.79
C VAL A 57 6.10 1.86 -0.57
N MET A 58 6.29 1.32 0.64
CA MET A 58 7.35 0.36 0.93
C MET A 58 7.15 -0.97 0.18
N ALA A 59 5.90 -1.42 0.04
CA ALA A 59 5.55 -2.60 -0.77
C ALA A 59 5.97 -2.40 -2.23
N TRP A 60 5.66 -1.23 -2.80
CA TRP A 60 6.01 -0.86 -4.18
C TRP A 60 7.52 -0.76 -4.38
N ARG A 61 8.23 -0.11 -3.44
CA ARG A 61 9.69 0.01 -3.46
C ARG A 61 10.42 -1.33 -3.32
N SER A 62 9.80 -2.30 -2.64
CA SER A 62 10.35 -3.64 -2.46
C SER A 62 10.25 -4.51 -3.72
N VAL A 63 9.49 -4.10 -4.75
CA VAL A 63 9.38 -4.85 -6.01
C VAL A 63 10.60 -4.54 -6.90
N PRO A 64 11.45 -5.53 -7.23
CA PRO A 64 12.59 -5.32 -8.11
C PRO A 64 12.18 -4.93 -9.53
N HIS A 65 13.11 -4.33 -10.28
CA HIS A 65 12.88 -3.87 -11.65
C HIS A 65 13.13 -4.97 -12.70
N GLY A 66 13.79 -6.07 -12.31
CA GLY A 66 14.07 -7.23 -13.16
C GLY A 66 13.33 -8.47 -12.69
N VAL A 67 13.52 -9.58 -13.40
CA VAL A 67 13.08 -10.92 -12.98
C VAL A 67 14.34 -11.78 -12.88
N ARG A 68 14.81 -11.99 -11.66
CA ARG A 68 15.86 -12.98 -11.35
C ARG A 68 15.33 -13.96 -10.32
N ASP A 69 15.67 -15.24 -10.42
CA ASP A 69 15.21 -16.27 -9.47
C ASP A 69 15.60 -15.98 -8.00
N SER A 70 16.63 -15.16 -7.79
CA SER A 70 17.04 -14.64 -6.48
C SER A 70 16.04 -13.65 -5.85
N GLU A 71 14.97 -13.26 -6.54
CA GLU A 71 14.08 -12.16 -6.15
C GLU A 71 12.77 -12.63 -5.47
N ARG A 72 12.53 -13.94 -5.34
CA ARG A 72 11.43 -14.50 -4.51
C ARG A 72 11.31 -13.86 -3.12
N PRO A 73 12.40 -13.63 -2.34
CA PRO A 73 12.29 -12.96 -1.04
C PRO A 73 11.85 -11.50 -1.12
N ALA A 74 12.13 -10.80 -2.23
CA ALA A 74 11.70 -9.40 -2.42
C ALA A 74 10.18 -9.32 -2.68
N MET A 75 9.63 -10.27 -3.44
CA MET A 75 8.18 -10.40 -3.60
C MET A 75 7.46 -10.71 -2.28
N ALA A 76 8.01 -11.61 -1.46
CA ALA A 76 7.44 -11.90 -0.14
C ALA A 76 7.40 -10.64 0.75
N ARG A 77 8.47 -9.83 0.73
CA ARG A 77 8.52 -8.55 1.46
C ARG A 77 7.47 -7.56 0.95
N SER A 78 7.29 -7.45 -0.37
CA SER A 78 6.23 -6.62 -0.97
C SER A 78 4.83 -7.06 -0.50
N ALA A 79 4.58 -8.38 -0.45
CA ALA A 79 3.31 -8.92 0.04
C ALA A 79 3.08 -8.59 1.53
N ILE A 80 4.10 -8.75 2.39
CA ILE A 80 4.01 -8.42 3.82
C ILE A 80 3.65 -6.94 4.01
N TRP A 81 4.35 -6.03 3.32
CA TRP A 81 4.05 -4.61 3.37
C TRP A 81 2.64 -4.29 2.85
N THR A 82 2.18 -5.00 1.82
CA THR A 82 0.81 -4.86 1.31
C THR A 82 -0.23 -5.24 2.37
N VAL A 83 -0.02 -6.38 3.04
CA VAL A 83 -0.92 -6.85 4.11
C VAL A 83 -0.92 -5.88 5.29
N LEU A 84 0.25 -5.44 5.75
CA LEU A 84 0.36 -4.45 6.83
C LEU A 84 -0.32 -3.13 6.47
N GLY A 85 -0.14 -2.67 5.23
CA GLY A 85 -0.79 -1.46 4.73
C GLY A 85 -2.31 -1.59 4.70
N LEU A 86 -2.83 -2.74 4.27
CA LEU A 86 -4.27 -3.01 4.28
C LEU A 86 -4.84 -3.06 5.69
N LEU A 87 -4.14 -3.69 6.63
CA LEU A 87 -4.53 -3.74 8.04
C LEU A 87 -4.57 -2.34 8.65
N ALA A 88 -3.52 -1.53 8.45
CA ALA A 88 -3.48 -0.18 8.98
C ALA A 88 -4.55 0.72 8.35
N TYR A 89 -4.78 0.61 7.03
CA TYR A 89 -5.69 1.48 6.30
C TYR A 89 -7.18 1.10 6.45
N VAL A 90 -7.51 -0.19 6.55
CA VAL A 90 -8.90 -0.66 6.62
C VAL A 90 -9.27 -1.08 8.03
N VAL A 91 -8.50 -2.00 8.63
CA VAL A 91 -8.83 -2.58 9.93
C VAL A 91 -8.61 -1.57 11.06
N GLY A 92 -7.55 -0.76 10.99
CA GLY A 92 -7.26 0.28 11.97
C GLY A 92 -8.44 1.23 12.21
N PRO A 93 -8.92 1.96 11.19
CA PRO A 93 -10.08 2.84 11.33
C PRO A 93 -11.35 2.13 11.80
N LEU A 94 -11.60 0.90 11.31
CA LEU A 94 -12.75 0.11 11.76
C LEU A 94 -12.67 -0.22 13.25
N LEU A 95 -11.49 -0.57 13.77
CA LEU A 95 -11.30 -0.79 15.20
C LEU A 95 -11.50 0.49 15.99
N VAL A 96 -10.94 1.62 15.54
CA VAL A 96 -11.12 2.91 16.21
C VAL A 96 -12.59 3.32 16.27
N SER A 97 -13.38 3.06 15.21
CA SER A 97 -14.82 3.38 15.18
C SER A 97 -15.68 2.57 16.15
N ARG A 98 -15.12 1.54 16.79
CA ARG A 98 -15.83 0.65 17.73
C ARG A 98 -15.58 1.02 19.20
N PHE A 99 -14.68 1.95 19.48
CA PHE A 99 -14.36 2.48 20.81
C PHE A 99 -14.77 3.94 20.91
#